data_AF-A0A3D8PJA5-F1
#
_entry.id   AF-A0A3D8PJA5-F1
#
_cell.length_a   1.000
_cell.length_b   1.000
_cell.length_c   1.000
_cell.angle_alpha   90.00
_cell.angle_beta   90.00
_cell.angle_gamma   90.00
#
_symmetry.space_group_name_H-M   'P 1'
#
loop_
_entity.id
_entity.type
_entity.pdbx_description
1 polymer ?
#
loop_
_entity_poly.entity_id
_entity_poly.type
_entity_poly.pdbx_seq_one_letter_code
_entity_poly.pdbx_strand_id
1 'polypeptide(L)'
;MIFTTKKIIKKMRLIRMYILGERLRSIREEKKVSSKQLERLSGISQSAISKIETNIQSPSVETLMKICNALDITIIDLIENNDLSPDILNLISTAKKLSPYQRKKLTEFIDSIIK
;
A
#
# COMPACT_ATOMS: atom_id res chain seq x y z
N MET A 1 22.78 3.52 20.53
CA MET A 1 22.66 2.85 19.22
C MET A 1 21.31 3.21 18.58
N ILE A 2 21.13 4.47 18.12
CA ILE A 2 19.81 5.02 17.68
C ILE A 2 19.80 5.30 16.16
N PHE A 3 20.87 4.96 15.43
CA PHE A 3 21.05 5.34 14.03
C PHE A 3 20.40 4.40 12.99
N THR A 4 19.74 3.33 13.41
CA THR A 4 19.15 2.31 12.51
C THR A 4 17.67 2.54 12.20
N THR A 5 16.88 3.10 13.11
CA THR A 5 15.40 3.18 12.98
C THR A 5 14.95 4.13 11.86
N LYS A 6 15.54 5.33 11.73
CA LYS A 6 15.16 6.28 10.65
C LYS A 6 15.46 5.75 9.25
N LYS A 7 16.57 5.02 9.06
CA LYS A 7 16.96 4.47 7.76
C LYS A 7 16.05 3.32 7.35
N ILE A 8 15.65 2.48 8.30
CA ILE A 8 14.69 1.39 8.10
C ILE A 8 13.30 1.96 7.80
N ILE A 9 12.80 2.93 8.58
CA ILE A 9 11.51 3.59 8.33
C ILE A 9 11.48 4.26 6.95
N LYS A 10 12.57 4.94 6.56
CA LYS A 10 12.69 5.55 5.23
C LYS A 10 12.68 4.49 4.11
N LYS A 11 13.36 3.36 4.30
CA LYS A 11 13.37 2.25 3.34
C LYS A 11 12.01 1.54 3.25
N MET A 12 11.34 1.30 4.38
CA MET A 12 9.95 0.81 4.42
C MET A 12 8.98 1.77 3.73
N ARG A 13 9.14 3.08 3.95
CA ARG A 13 8.35 4.11 3.28
C ARG A 13 8.58 4.11 1.77
N LEU A 14 9.82 3.91 1.31
CA LEU A 14 10.16 3.79 -0.11
C LEU A 14 9.56 2.53 -0.74
N ILE A 15 9.67 1.37 -0.07
CA ILE A 15 9.09 0.10 -0.56
C ILE A 15 7.56 0.18 -0.63
N ARG A 16 6.89 0.71 0.40
CA ARG A 16 5.43 0.90 0.36
C ARG A 16 4.99 1.94 -0.67
N MET A 17 5.79 2.98 -0.90
CA MET A 17 5.48 3.97 -1.93
C MET A 17 5.60 3.36 -3.34
N TYR A 18 6.59 2.49 -3.57
CA TYR A 18 6.78 1.76 -4.84
C TYR A 18 5.54 0.93 -5.23
N ILE A 19 4.81 0.40 -4.25
CA ILE A 19 3.59 -0.38 -4.47
C ILE A 19 2.36 0.55 -4.70
N LEU A 20 2.39 1.77 -4.17
CA LEU A 20 1.24 2.68 -4.20
C LEU A 20 0.94 3.20 -5.62
N GLY A 21 1.97 3.58 -6.39
CA GLY A 21 1.78 4.10 -7.74
C GLY A 21 1.13 3.06 -8.66
N GLU A 22 1.60 1.83 -8.61
CA GLU A 22 1.05 0.71 -9.38
C GLU A 22 -0.38 0.39 -8.93
N ARG A 23 -0.64 0.33 -7.62
CA ARG A 23 -1.99 0.09 -7.08
C ARG A 23 -2.97 1.18 -7.51
N LEU A 24 -2.55 2.44 -7.46
CA LEU A 24 -3.36 3.56 -7.94
C LEU A 24 -3.73 3.37 -9.42
N ARG A 25 -2.75 3.00 -10.24
CA ARG A 25 -2.95 2.73 -11.66
C ARG A 25 -3.94 1.58 -11.88
N SER A 26 -3.79 0.47 -11.15
CA SER A 26 -4.70 -0.68 -11.23
C SER A 26 -6.13 -0.28 -10.91
N ILE A 27 -6.37 0.41 -9.78
CA ILE A 27 -7.72 0.85 -9.40
C ILE A 27 -8.30 1.80 -10.46
N ARG A 28 -7.50 2.73 -10.98
CA ARG A 28 -7.93 3.65 -12.03
C ARG A 28 -8.36 2.89 -13.30
N GLU A 29 -7.58 1.89 -13.72
CA GLU A 29 -7.85 1.06 -14.90
C GLU A 29 -9.05 0.13 -14.69
N GLU A 30 -9.21 -0.47 -13.51
CA GLU A 30 -10.40 -1.26 -13.12
C GLU A 30 -11.69 -0.43 -13.22
N LYS A 31 -11.64 0.83 -12.78
CA LYS A 31 -12.74 1.79 -12.91
C LYS A 31 -12.88 2.39 -14.32
N LYS A 32 -12.05 1.97 -15.28
CA LYS A 32 -12.04 2.42 -16.69
C LYS A 32 -11.89 3.94 -16.84
N VAL A 33 -11.16 4.57 -15.92
CA VAL A 33 -10.87 6.01 -15.93
C VAL A 33 -9.51 6.23 -16.61
N SER A 34 -9.44 7.04 -17.67
CA SER A 34 -8.15 7.45 -18.24
C SER A 34 -7.44 8.48 -17.36
N SER A 35 -6.11 8.59 -17.43
CA SER A 35 -5.38 9.62 -16.67
C SER A 35 -5.85 11.05 -16.99
N LYS A 36 -6.32 11.30 -18.22
CA LYS A 36 -6.91 12.60 -18.63
C LYS A 36 -8.30 12.83 -18.04
N GLN A 37 -9.10 11.78 -17.86
CA GLN A 37 -10.37 11.88 -17.12
C GLN A 37 -10.10 12.09 -15.64
N LEU A 38 -9.13 11.38 -15.05
CA LEU A 38 -8.75 11.57 -13.65
C LEU A 38 -8.22 12.98 -13.40
N GLU A 39 -7.52 13.59 -14.34
CA GLU A 39 -7.14 15.00 -14.26
C GLU A 39 -8.36 15.91 -14.11
N ARG A 40 -9.38 15.72 -14.96
CA ARG A 40 -10.62 16.52 -14.89
C ARG A 40 -11.37 16.33 -13.57
N LEU A 41 -11.33 15.12 -13.00
CA LEU A 41 -12.05 14.79 -11.76
C LEU A 41 -11.29 15.24 -10.50
N SER A 42 -9.96 15.11 -10.49
CA SER A 42 -9.12 15.37 -9.30
C SER A 42 -8.46 16.75 -9.29
N GLY A 43 -8.39 17.42 -10.43
CA GLY A 43 -7.61 18.65 -10.63
C GLY A 43 -6.10 18.44 -10.64
N ILE A 44 -5.62 17.18 -10.66
CA ILE A 44 -4.20 16.84 -10.73
C ILE A 44 -3.81 16.61 -12.19
N SER A 45 -2.78 17.28 -12.69
CA SER A 45 -2.42 17.17 -14.11
C SER A 45 -2.12 15.72 -14.54
N GLN A 46 -2.47 15.35 -15.77
CA GLN A 46 -2.17 14.03 -16.33
C GLN A 46 -0.68 13.66 -16.18
N SER A 47 0.22 14.63 -16.34
CA SER A 47 1.66 14.41 -16.17
C SER A 47 2.02 14.06 -14.72
N ALA A 48 1.44 14.75 -13.74
CA ALA A 48 1.66 14.43 -12.33
C ALA A 48 1.07 13.07 -11.96
N ILE A 49 -0.15 12.76 -12.43
CA ILE A 49 -0.78 11.43 -12.27
C ILE A 49 0.14 10.33 -12.83
N SER A 50 0.63 10.49 -14.06
CA SER A 50 1.54 9.52 -14.68
C SER A 50 2.84 9.33 -13.88
N LYS A 51 3.46 10.41 -13.40
CA LYS A 51 4.65 10.32 -12.55
C LYS A 51 4.39 9.65 -11.20
N ILE A 52 3.20 9.82 -10.64
CA ILE A 52 2.77 9.13 -9.41
C ILE A 52 2.58 7.64 -9.69
N GLU A 53 1.83 7.30 -10.74
CA GLU A 53 1.54 5.91 -11.14
C GLU A 53 2.80 5.12 -11.52
N THR A 54 3.83 5.80 -12.02
CA THR A 54 5.14 5.21 -12.37
C THR A 54 6.19 5.35 -11.28
N ASN A 55 5.81 5.77 -10.07
CA ASN A 55 6.70 5.95 -8.91
C ASN A 55 7.84 6.96 -9.10
N ILE A 56 7.82 7.77 -10.17
CA ILE A 56 8.78 8.86 -10.43
C ILE A 56 8.60 10.00 -9.42
N GLN A 57 7.35 10.24 -9.00
CA GLN A 57 7.00 11.32 -8.08
C GLN A 57 6.17 10.79 -6.92
N SER A 58 6.62 11.08 -5.69
CA SER A 58 5.80 10.85 -4.50
C SER A 58 4.71 11.95 -4.38
N PRO A 59 3.43 11.60 -4.28
CA PRO A 59 2.37 12.57 -4.06
C PRO A 59 2.38 13.10 -2.62
N SER A 60 1.81 14.29 -2.42
CA SER A 60 1.43 14.75 -1.07
C SER A 60 0.18 14.01 -0.60
N VAL A 61 -0.11 14.07 0.71
CA VAL A 61 -1.35 13.52 1.27
C VAL A 61 -2.57 14.18 0.63
N GLU A 62 -2.53 15.49 0.41
CA GLU A 62 -3.62 16.23 -0.23
C GLU A 62 -3.86 15.76 -1.68
N THR A 63 -2.78 15.56 -2.45
CA THR A 63 -2.87 15.02 -3.81
C THR A 63 -3.48 13.63 -3.80
N LEU A 64 -3.06 12.76 -2.88
CA LEU A 64 -3.65 11.43 -2.72
C LEU A 64 -5.14 11.49 -2.40
N MET A 65 -5.56 12.35 -1.47
CA MET A 65 -6.96 12.51 -1.10
C MET A 65 -7.81 13.00 -2.28
N LYS A 66 -7.32 13.97 -3.06
CA LYS A 66 -8.00 14.44 -4.28
C LYS A 66 -8.18 13.32 -5.30
N ILE A 67 -7.15 12.50 -5.51
CA ILE A 67 -7.21 11.36 -6.42
C ILE A 67 -8.17 10.28 -5.90
N CYS A 68 -8.13 9.95 -4.62
CA CYS A 68 -9.02 8.96 -4.00
C CYS A 68 -10.49 9.38 -4.12
N ASN A 69 -10.80 10.63 -3.79
CA ASN A 69 -12.15 11.20 -3.94
C ASN A 69 -12.62 11.16 -5.40
N ALA A 70 -11.75 11.50 -6.35
CA ALA A 70 -12.06 11.46 -7.78
C ALA A 70 -12.31 10.03 -8.32
N LEU A 71 -11.70 9.04 -7.70
CA LEU A 71 -11.89 7.62 -8.01
C LEU A 71 -12.99 6.97 -7.17
N ASP A 72 -13.65 7.70 -6.26
CA ASP A 72 -14.63 7.16 -5.32
C ASP A 72 -14.09 5.93 -4.57
N ILE A 73 -12.94 6.12 -3.92
CA ILE A 73 -12.30 5.16 -3.02
C ILE A 73 -11.80 5.89 -1.76
N THR A 74 -11.58 5.14 -0.69
CA THR A 74 -10.88 5.64 0.49
C THR A 74 -9.38 5.49 0.35
N ILE A 75 -8.62 6.23 1.16
CA ILE A 75 -7.16 6.04 1.26
C ILE A 75 -6.80 4.63 1.75
N ILE A 76 -7.71 3.98 2.49
CA ILE A 76 -7.53 2.61 2.99
C ILE A 76 -7.60 1.65 1.81
N ASP A 77 -8.57 1.80 0.90
CA ASP A 77 -8.68 0.96 -0.31
C ASP A 77 -7.43 1.05 -1.21
N LEU A 78 -6.77 2.21 -1.21
CA LEU A 78 -5.52 2.41 -1.96
C LEU A 78 -4.31 1.77 -1.28
N ILE A 79 -4.29 1.67 0.05
CA ILE A 79 -3.14 1.19 0.85
C ILE A 79 -3.27 -0.30 1.19
N GLU A 80 -4.49 -0.78 1.40
CA GLU A 80 -4.77 -2.19 1.67
C GLU A 80 -4.69 -2.99 0.38
N ASN A 81 -3.51 -3.55 0.12
CA ASN A 81 -3.39 -4.70 -0.74
C ASN A 81 -3.90 -5.93 0.00
N ASN A 82 -5.13 -6.33 -0.29
CA ASN A 82 -5.62 -7.68 0.02
C ASN A 82 -5.09 -8.72 -0.98
N ASP A 83 -3.83 -8.60 -1.42
CA ASP A 83 -3.10 -9.62 -2.19
C ASP A 83 -2.72 -10.83 -1.33
N LEU A 84 -3.19 -10.87 -0.09
CA LEU A 84 -3.04 -12.04 0.76
C LEU A 84 -4.03 -13.09 0.27
N SER A 85 -3.51 -14.24 -0.14
CA SER A 85 -4.33 -15.39 -0.48
C SER A 85 -5.24 -15.78 0.70
N PRO A 86 -6.39 -16.42 0.45
CA PRO A 86 -7.36 -16.75 1.50
C PRO A 86 -6.76 -17.52 2.68
N ASP A 87 -5.78 -18.38 2.43
CA ASP A 87 -5.05 -19.13 3.45
C ASP A 87 -4.19 -18.23 4.34
N ILE A 88 -3.53 -17.22 3.79
CA ILE A 88 -2.74 -16.24 4.57
C ILE A 88 -3.66 -15.34 5.40
N LEU A 89 -4.80 -14.93 4.86
CA LEU A 89 -5.82 -14.19 5.63
C LEU A 89 -6.33 -15.02 6.81
N ASN A 90 -6.59 -16.31 6.59
CA ASN A 90 -7.00 -17.22 7.64
C ASN A 90 -5.93 -17.35 8.72
N LEU A 91 -4.66 -17.50 8.33
CA LEU A 91 -3.53 -17.56 9.26
C LEU A 91 -3.43 -16.31 10.14
N ILE A 92 -3.56 -15.12 9.55
CA ILE A 92 -3.55 -13.84 10.28
C ILE A 92 -4.75 -13.75 11.24
N SER A 93 -5.94 -14.13 10.79
CA SER A 93 -7.16 -14.10 11.62
C SER A 93 -7.03 -15.01 12.85
N THR A 94 -6.38 -16.16 12.68
CA THR A 94 -6.11 -17.12 13.75
C THR A 94 -5.02 -16.59 14.68
N ALA A 95 -3.93 -16.04 14.13
CA ALA A 95 -2.85 -15.45 14.91
C ALA A 95 -3.30 -14.26 15.78
N LYS A 96 -4.32 -13.50 15.35
CA LYS A 96 -4.92 -12.41 16.15
C LYS A 96 -5.55 -12.89 17.46
N LYS A 97 -5.99 -14.16 17.54
CA LYS A 97 -6.58 -14.75 18.76
C LYS A 97 -5.54 -15.16 19.81
N LEU A 98 -4.26 -15.18 19.43
CA LEU A 98 -3.17 -15.64 20.28
C LEU A 98 -2.60 -14.51 21.16
N SER A 99 -2.17 -14.88 22.37
CA SER A 99 -1.44 -13.96 23.25
C SER A 99 -0.10 -13.54 22.62
N PRO A 100 0.50 -12.40 23.04
CA PRO A 100 1.81 -11.99 22.55
C PRO A 100 2.89 -13.07 22.71
N TYR A 101 2.86 -13.82 23.82
CA TYR A 101 3.78 -14.93 24.05
C TYR A 101 3.56 -16.10 23.07
N GLN A 102 2.31 -16.48 22.84
CA GLN A 102 1.97 -17.54 21.89
C GLN A 102 2.35 -17.15 20.45
N ARG A 103 2.13 -15.88 20.05
CA ARG A 103 2.59 -15.37 18.76
C ARG A 103 4.10 -15.47 18.61
N LYS A 104 4.86 -15.10 19.66
CA LYS A 104 6.32 -15.25 19.66
C LYS A 104 6.74 -16.71 19.45
N LYS A 105 6.11 -17.66 20.14
CA LYS A 105 6.38 -19.10 19.96
C LYS A 105 6.01 -19.61 18.57
N LEU A 106 4.88 -19.16 18.02
CA LEU A 106 4.49 -19.48 16.66
C LEU A 106 5.49 -18.94 15.63
N THR A 107 5.99 -17.72 15.81
CA THR A 107 7.04 -17.16 14.94
C THR A 107 8.33 -17.96 15.04
N GLU A 108 8.81 -18.29 16.24
CA GLU A 108 9.98 -19.17 16.44
C GLU A 108 9.82 -20.51 15.72
N PHE A 109 8.62 -21.09 15.76
CA PHE A 109 8.29 -22.33 15.06
C PHE A 109 8.29 -22.19 13.54
N ILE A 110 7.63 -21.17 12.99
CA ILE A 110 7.61 -20.91 11.55
C ILE A 110 9.03 -20.70 11.01
N ASP A 111 9.85 -19.91 11.72
CA ASP A 111 11.25 -19.67 11.36
C ASP A 111 12.09 -20.96 11.38
N SER A 112 11.71 -21.95 12.19
CA SER A 112 12.37 -23.26 12.23
C SER A 112 12.07 -24.14 11.02
N ILE A 113 10.95 -23.92 10.33
CA ILE A 113 10.55 -24.68 9.14
C ILE A 113 11.13 -24.05 7.86
N ILE A 114 11.41 -22.75 7.88
CA ILE A 114 11.95 -22.01 6.73
C ILE A 114 13.47 -22.26 6.56
N LYS A 115 14.12 -22.88 7.56
CA LYS A 115 15.55 -23.23 7.53
C LYS A 115 15.84 -24.52 6.78
#